data_AF-A0A2Z5UM39-F1
#
_entry.id   AF-A0A2Z5UM39-F1
#
_cell.length_a   1.000
_cell.length_b   1.000
_cell.length_c   1.000
_cell.angle_alpha   90.00
_cell.angle_beta   90.00
_cell.angle_gamma   90.00
#
_symmetry.space_group_name_H-M   'P 1'
#
loop_
_entity.id
_entity.type
_entity.pdbx_description
1 polymer ?
#
loop_
_entity_poly.entity_id
_entity_poly.type
_entity_poly.pdbx_seq_one_letter_code
_entity_poly.pdbx_strand_id
1 'polypeptide(L)'
;MPFHTRSHGVDVGALQRGIEKATALASAAGLDVIYLLPTFANADGDALVALIGKHAAETFKKNREATINGVRFHMETALKKRVSGPAIVLAMNVSLEQLAKAQTDHRTADLVYITWSDVELEQYEAANPGSVAI
;
A
#
# COMPACT_ATOMS: atom_id res chain seq x y z
N MET A 1 3.45 -11.07 -8.75
CA MET A 1 3.68 -10.08 -9.85
C MET A 1 3.40 -8.71 -9.28
N PRO A 2 4.26 -7.69 -9.48
CA PRO A 2 4.03 -6.39 -8.87
C PRO A 2 2.96 -5.58 -9.63
N PHE A 3 2.13 -4.84 -8.90
CA PHE A 3 1.05 -4.01 -9.45
C PHE A 3 1.30 -2.53 -9.15
N HIS A 4 0.83 -1.63 -10.02
CA HIS A 4 0.96 -0.19 -9.81
C HIS A 4 -0.21 0.63 -10.35
N THR A 5 -0.47 1.79 -9.75
CA THR A 5 -1.44 2.76 -10.28
C THR A 5 -0.80 3.66 -11.33
N ARG A 6 -1.54 4.01 -12.40
CA ARG A 6 -1.14 5.05 -13.36
C ARG A 6 -1.59 6.45 -12.95
N SER A 7 -1.51 6.72 -11.66
CA SER A 7 -2.00 7.97 -11.10
C SER A 7 -1.16 8.33 -9.90
N HIS A 8 -0.86 9.62 -9.79
CA HIS A 8 0.09 10.18 -8.86
C HIS A 8 -0.58 11.12 -7.85
N GLY A 9 0.07 11.34 -6.70
CA GLY A 9 -0.42 12.26 -5.67
C GLY A 9 -1.56 11.70 -4.81
N VAL A 10 -2.36 12.60 -4.22
CA VAL A 10 -3.53 12.25 -3.39
C VAL A 10 -4.74 11.97 -4.29
N ASP A 11 -4.60 11.02 -5.21
CA ASP A 11 -5.71 10.57 -6.03
C ASP A 11 -6.52 9.50 -5.26
N VAL A 12 -7.74 9.88 -4.85
CA VAL A 12 -8.67 9.02 -4.12
C VAL A 12 -9.01 7.76 -4.91
N GLY A 13 -9.14 7.87 -6.24
CA GLY A 13 -9.40 6.73 -7.11
C GLY A 13 -8.21 5.79 -7.21
N ALA A 14 -6.99 6.30 -7.27
CA ALA A 14 -5.77 5.49 -7.22
C ALA A 14 -5.66 4.74 -5.90
N LEU A 15 -5.96 5.42 -4.79
CA LEU A 15 -5.98 4.81 -3.47
C LEU A 15 -7.07 3.73 -3.36
N GLN A 16 -8.27 3.98 -3.89
CA GLN A 16 -9.33 2.99 -3.95
C GLN A 16 -8.89 1.75 -4.73
N ARG A 17 -8.37 1.91 -5.96
CA ARG A 17 -7.90 0.78 -6.79
C ARG A 17 -6.76 0.02 -6.12
N GLY A 18 -5.84 0.73 -5.46
CA GLY A 18 -4.75 0.12 -4.70
C GLY A 18 -5.24 -0.72 -3.53
N ILE A 19 -6.22 -0.21 -2.75
CA ILE A 19 -6.87 -0.95 -1.65
C ILE A 19 -7.61 -2.16 -2.19
N GLU A 20 -8.47 -2.00 -3.21
CA GLU A 20 -9.23 -3.08 -3.82
C GLU A 20 -8.30 -4.19 -4.33
N LYS A 21 -7.21 -3.83 -5.01
CA LYS A 21 -6.25 -4.81 -5.50
C LYS A 21 -5.50 -5.51 -4.36
N ALA A 22 -5.06 -4.78 -3.34
CA ALA A 22 -4.37 -5.36 -2.20
C ALA A 22 -5.29 -6.33 -1.43
N THR A 23 -6.56 -5.97 -1.21
CA THR A 23 -7.58 -6.84 -0.61
C THR A 23 -7.83 -8.09 -1.45
N ALA A 24 -7.93 -7.95 -2.78
CA ALA A 24 -8.10 -9.09 -3.67
C ALA A 24 -6.91 -10.06 -3.61
N LEU A 25 -5.68 -9.53 -3.58
CA LEU A 25 -4.46 -10.34 -3.44
C LEU A 25 -4.41 -11.05 -2.07
N ALA A 26 -4.75 -10.34 -1.00
CA ALA A 26 -4.79 -10.92 0.34
C ALA A 26 -5.81 -12.06 0.41
N SER A 27 -7.02 -11.84 -0.10
CA SER A 27 -8.07 -12.85 -0.17
C SER A 27 -7.65 -14.07 -0.99
N ALA A 28 -7.05 -13.87 -2.17
CA ALA A 28 -6.57 -14.96 -3.02
C ALA A 28 -5.45 -15.79 -2.37
N ALA A 29 -4.62 -15.15 -1.54
CA ALA A 29 -3.55 -15.80 -0.80
C ALA A 29 -3.99 -16.40 0.55
N GLY A 30 -5.26 -16.23 0.95
CA GLY A 30 -5.75 -16.64 2.27
C GLY A 30 -5.15 -15.83 3.43
N LEU A 31 -4.70 -14.61 3.16
CA LEU A 31 -4.10 -13.68 4.11
C LEU A 31 -5.16 -12.68 4.60
N ASP A 32 -5.13 -12.38 5.89
CA ASP A 32 -6.06 -11.44 6.54
C ASP A 32 -5.41 -10.09 6.89
N VAL A 33 -4.13 -9.94 6.55
CA VAL A 33 -3.31 -8.77 6.87
C VAL A 33 -2.65 -8.18 5.62
N ILE A 34 -2.77 -6.86 5.48
CA ILE A 34 -2.05 -6.03 4.51
C ILE A 34 -1.14 -5.07 5.28
N TYR A 35 0.13 -5.00 4.89
CA TYR A 35 1.08 -4.05 5.44
C TYR A 35 1.17 -2.82 4.55
N LEU A 36 1.00 -1.66 5.17
CA LEU A 36 1.17 -0.36 4.54
C LEU A 36 2.59 0.12 4.83
N LEU A 37 3.42 0.30 3.80
CA LEU A 37 4.74 0.90 4.02
C LEU A 37 4.58 2.39 4.38
N PRO A 38 5.40 2.90 5.32
CA PRO A 38 5.15 4.21 5.89
C PRO A 38 5.58 5.33 4.96
N THR A 39 4.58 6.10 4.50
CA THR A 39 4.53 7.57 4.59
C THR A 39 3.08 8.08 4.50
N PHE A 40 2.25 7.71 5.48
CA PHE A 40 0.91 8.32 5.68
C PHE A 40 0.97 9.79 6.10
N ALA A 41 2.16 10.36 6.33
CA ALA A 41 2.32 11.80 6.54
C ALA A 41 1.75 12.63 5.36
N ASN A 42 1.63 12.03 4.17
CA ASN A 42 1.10 12.66 2.96
C ASN A 42 -0.23 12.07 2.47
N ALA A 43 -0.79 11.07 3.16
CA ALA A 43 -2.14 10.62 2.86
C ALA A 43 -3.09 11.65 3.47
N ASP A 44 -3.45 12.64 2.65
CA ASP A 44 -4.30 13.75 3.03
C ASP A 44 -5.51 13.22 3.80
N GLY A 45 -5.76 13.80 4.98
CA GLY A 45 -6.70 13.24 5.95
C GLY A 45 -8.09 13.03 5.34
N ASP A 46 -8.46 13.87 4.39
CA ASP A 46 -9.76 13.88 3.74
C ASP A 46 -9.94 12.73 2.74
N ALA A 47 -8.89 12.38 1.98
CA ALA A 47 -8.92 11.25 1.05
C ALA A 47 -9.09 9.92 1.79
N LEU A 48 -8.37 9.74 2.90
CA LEU A 48 -8.49 8.55 3.73
C LEU A 48 -9.88 8.49 4.40
N VAL A 49 -10.35 9.61 4.95
CA VAL A 49 -11.68 9.70 5.57
C VAL A 49 -12.78 9.37 4.55
N ALA A 50 -12.65 9.81 3.30
CA ALA A 50 -13.61 9.49 2.24
C ALA A 50 -13.66 7.98 1.93
N LEU A 51 -12.54 7.27 2.04
CA LEU A 51 -12.44 5.86 1.68
C LEU A 51 -12.82 4.90 2.79
N ILE A 52 -12.36 5.16 4.02
CA ILE A 52 -12.51 4.22 5.14
C ILE A 52 -13.43 4.76 6.23
N GLY A 53 -13.92 5.98 6.08
CA GLY A 53 -14.73 6.68 7.06
C GLY A 53 -13.90 7.32 8.16
N LYS A 54 -14.45 8.39 8.74
CA LYS A 54 -13.78 9.20 9.77
C LYS A 54 -13.30 8.37 10.97
N HIS A 55 -14.15 7.48 11.46
CA HIS A 55 -13.83 6.67 12.64
C HIS A 55 -12.67 5.68 12.40
N ALA A 56 -12.65 5.01 11.25
CA ALA A 56 -11.56 4.10 10.89
C ALA A 56 -10.27 4.89 10.65
N ALA A 57 -10.34 6.06 9.99
CA ALA A 57 -9.20 6.94 9.79
C ALA A 57 -8.60 7.45 11.12
N GLU A 58 -9.44 7.82 12.09
CA GLU A 58 -9.00 8.22 13.43
C GLU A 58 -8.36 7.05 14.20
N THR A 59 -8.99 5.87 14.15
CA THR A 59 -8.45 4.64 14.73
C THR A 59 -7.11 4.27 14.11
N PHE A 60 -7.00 4.39 12.78
CA PHE A 60 -5.78 4.14 12.03
C PHE A 60 -4.67 5.13 12.41
N LYS A 61 -4.99 6.42 12.54
CA LYS A 61 -4.04 7.46 12.99
C LYS A 61 -3.52 7.18 14.40
N LYS A 62 -4.36 6.69 15.30
CA LYS A 62 -4.00 6.41 16.69
C LYS A 62 -3.24 5.09 16.87
N ASN A 63 -3.79 4.01 16.32
CA ASN A 63 -3.34 2.65 16.60
C ASN A 63 -2.37 2.10 15.55
N ARG A 64 -2.26 2.78 14.40
CA ARG A 64 -1.52 2.33 13.21
C ARG A 64 -2.09 1.04 12.61
N GLU A 65 -3.39 0.83 12.82
CA GLU A 65 -4.14 -0.34 12.38
C GLU A 65 -5.60 0.04 12.13
N ALA A 66 -6.21 -0.54 11.11
CA ALA A 66 -7.66 -0.47 10.87
C ALA A 66 -8.12 -1.72 10.11
N THR A 67 -9.39 -2.08 10.26
CA THR A 67 -10.02 -3.09 9.42
C THR A 67 -10.82 -2.41 8.33
N ILE A 68 -10.53 -2.75 7.08
CA ILE A 68 -11.23 -2.21 5.89
C ILE A 68 -11.74 -3.42 5.12
N ASN A 69 -13.05 -3.49 4.86
CA ASN A 69 -13.70 -4.60 4.15
C ASN A 69 -13.34 -5.99 4.74
N GLY A 70 -13.20 -6.09 6.06
CA GLY A 70 -12.85 -7.34 6.75
C GLY A 70 -11.38 -7.73 6.72
N VAL A 71 -10.50 -6.94 6.08
CA VAL A 71 -9.05 -7.15 6.05
C VAL A 71 -8.35 -6.18 7.00
N ARG A 72 -7.36 -6.66 7.74
CA ARG A 72 -6.59 -5.84 8.68
C ARG A 72 -5.44 -5.14 7.96
N PHE A 73 -5.45 -3.82 8.02
CA PHE A 73 -4.38 -2.98 7.50
C PHE A 73 -3.49 -2.55 8.65
N HIS A 74 -2.21 -2.88 8.58
CA HIS A 74 -1.20 -2.48 9.57
C HIS A 74 -0.19 -1.53 8.93
N MET A 75 0.02 -0.36 9.54
CA MET A 75 1.07 0.54 9.11
C MET A 75 2.41 0.06 9.65
N GLU A 76 3.31 -0.27 8.74
CA GLU A 76 4.69 -0.58 9.08
C GLU A 76 5.38 0.72 9.52
N THR A 77 6.11 0.70 10.63
CA THR A 77 6.88 1.85 11.12
C THR A 77 8.25 1.39 11.56
N ALA A 78 9.15 2.32 11.86
CA ALA A 78 10.45 1.98 12.45
C ALA A 78 10.31 1.12 13.73
N LEU A 79 9.23 1.31 14.50
CA LEU A 79 8.97 0.63 15.77
C LEU A 79 8.06 -0.61 15.64
N LYS A 80 7.14 -0.61 14.67
CA LYS A 80 6.25 -1.73 14.37
C LYS A 80 6.53 -2.22 12.95
N LYS A 81 7.54 -3.08 12.82
CA LYS A 81 7.86 -3.74 11.56
C LYS A 81 7.09 -5.05 11.45
N ARG A 82 6.87 -5.49 10.22
CA ARG A 82 6.53 -6.88 9.97
C ARG A 82 7.64 -7.74 10.56
N VAL A 83 7.26 -8.81 11.26
CA VAL A 83 8.20 -9.78 11.85
C VAL A 83 7.97 -11.20 11.33
N SER A 84 6.80 -11.46 10.75
CA SER A 84 6.40 -12.73 10.14
C SER A 84 5.56 -12.47 8.89
N GLY A 85 5.54 -13.43 7.97
CA GLY A 85 4.88 -13.36 6.67
C GLY A 85 5.28 -14.56 5.81
N PRO A 86 4.47 -14.92 4.80
CA PRO A 86 4.10 -14.03 3.69
C PRO A 86 3.01 -13.01 4.01
N ALA A 87 3.12 -11.81 3.43
CA ALA A 87 2.16 -10.73 3.57
C ALA A 87 2.06 -9.87 2.31
N ILE A 88 0.89 -9.27 2.08
CA ILE A 88 0.67 -8.30 1.00
C ILE A 88 1.16 -6.93 1.45
N VAL A 89 1.84 -6.22 0.54
CA VAL A 89 2.33 -4.87 0.78
C VAL A 89 1.59 -3.87 -0.10
N LEU A 90 1.02 -2.85 0.53
CA LEU A 90 0.53 -1.66 -0.16
C LEU A 90 1.52 -0.52 0.10
N ALA A 91 2.35 -0.24 -0.90
CA ALA A 91 3.41 0.76 -0.89
C ALA A 91 2.86 2.07 -1.44
N MET A 92 2.62 3.04 -0.57
CA MET A 92 2.02 4.33 -0.95
C MET A 92 3.00 5.46 -0.67
N ASN A 93 3.21 6.34 -1.65
CA ASN A 93 4.01 7.57 -1.47
C ASN A 93 5.39 7.30 -0.87
N VAL A 94 5.99 6.17 -1.23
CA VAL A 94 7.33 5.74 -0.79
C VAL A 94 8.33 5.98 -1.91
N SER A 95 9.59 6.22 -1.55
CA SER A 95 10.66 6.31 -2.54
C SER A 95 10.89 4.97 -3.23
N LEU A 96 11.45 5.00 -4.44
CA LEU A 96 11.82 3.77 -5.17
C LEU A 96 12.82 2.91 -4.38
N GLU A 97 13.67 3.51 -3.55
CA GLU A 97 14.57 2.76 -2.66
C GLU A 97 13.80 1.96 -1.59
N GLN A 98 12.79 2.58 -0.96
CA GLN A 98 11.94 1.91 0.01
C GLN A 98 11.08 0.82 -0.66
N LEU A 99 10.59 1.10 -1.86
CA LEU A 99 9.86 0.14 -2.68
C LEU A 99 10.72 -1.10 -2.98
N ALA A 100 11.96 -0.89 -3.45
CA ALA A 100 12.90 -1.97 -3.74
C ALA A 100 13.18 -2.84 -2.51
N LYS A 101 13.36 -2.23 -1.33
CA LYS A 101 13.53 -2.97 -0.07
C LYS A 101 12.33 -3.89 0.20
N ALA A 102 11.11 -3.40 0.02
CA ALA A 102 9.91 -4.20 0.22
C ALA A 102 9.71 -5.31 -0.82
N GLN A 103 10.12 -5.07 -2.08
CA GLN A 103 10.11 -6.10 -3.13
C GLN A 103 11.09 -7.23 -2.85
N THR A 104 12.25 -6.93 -2.27
CA THR A 104 13.27 -7.93 -1.91
C THR A 104 13.05 -8.60 -0.55
N ASP A 105 12.10 -8.11 0.24
CA ASP A 105 11.79 -8.72 1.54
C ASP A 105 11.09 -10.07 1.34
N HIS A 106 11.70 -11.15 1.81
CA HIS A 106 11.17 -12.52 1.70
C HIS A 106 9.78 -12.70 2.35
N ARG A 107 9.34 -11.75 3.18
CA ARG A 107 8.02 -11.76 3.83
C ARG A 107 6.96 -11.06 2.98
N THR A 108 7.32 -10.46 1.85
CA THR A 108 6.39 -9.89 0.88
C THR A 108 5.97 -10.96 -0.11
N ALA A 109 4.69 -11.35 -0.08
CA ALA A 109 4.11 -12.27 -1.06
C ALA A 109 3.80 -11.57 -2.38
N ASP A 110 3.13 -10.42 -2.29
CA ASP A 110 2.86 -9.54 -3.42
C ASP A 110 2.84 -8.08 -2.95
N LEU A 111 2.95 -7.18 -3.92
CA LEU A 111 3.07 -5.75 -3.68
C LEU A 111 2.22 -4.95 -4.67
N VAL A 112 1.56 -3.92 -4.15
CA VAL A 112 0.85 -2.88 -4.89
C VAL A 112 1.54 -1.54 -4.62
N TYR A 113 1.97 -0.84 -5.67
CA TYR A 113 2.61 0.46 -5.60
C TYR A 113 1.66 1.58 -6.04
N ILE A 114 1.45 2.57 -5.19
CA ILE A 114 0.76 3.80 -5.56
C ILE A 114 1.82 4.87 -5.83
N THR A 115 1.93 5.28 -7.08
CA THR A 115 2.96 6.20 -7.55
C THR A 115 2.72 7.61 -7.04
N TRP A 116 3.79 8.38 -6.88
CA TRP A 116 3.71 9.74 -6.35
C TRP A 116 3.99 10.82 -7.40
N SER A 117 4.74 10.49 -8.45
CA SER A 117 5.00 11.37 -9.59
C SER A 117 5.16 10.58 -10.89
N ASP A 118 5.02 11.26 -12.02
CA ASP A 118 5.26 10.67 -13.35
C ASP A 118 6.70 10.19 -13.52
N VAL A 119 7.67 10.95 -12.98
CA VAL A 119 9.10 10.57 -13.04
C VAL A 119 9.35 9.27 -12.30
N GLU A 120 8.75 9.09 -11.12
CA GLU A 120 8.87 7.83 -10.37
C GLU A 120 8.15 6.68 -11.07
N LEU A 121 7.00 6.94 -11.70
CA LEU A 121 6.28 5.94 -12.48
C LEU A 121 7.11 5.45 -13.67
N GLU A 122 7.68 6.37 -14.46
CA GLU A 122 8.53 6.02 -15.60
C GLU A 122 9.76 5.20 -15.16
N GLN A 123 10.44 5.63 -14.10
CA GLN A 123 11.58 4.90 -13.54
C GLN A 123 11.19 3.52 -13.02
N TYR A 124 10.03 3.42 -12.36
CA TYR A 124 9.50 2.17 -11.84
C TYR A 124 9.15 1.18 -12.98
N GLU A 125 8.42 1.62 -14.00
CA GLU A 125 8.03 0.80 -15.14
C GLU A 125 9.27 0.33 -15.94
N ALA A 126 10.28 1.20 -16.12
CA ALA A 126 11.54 0.83 -16.75
C ALA A 126 12.30 -0.26 -15.97
N ALA A 127 12.28 -0.20 -14.63
CA ALA A 127 12.92 -1.20 -13.78
C ALA A 127 12.08 -2.48 -13.60
N ASN A 128 10.77 -2.43 -13.85
CA ASN A 128 9.83 -3.52 -13.63
C ASN A 128 8.98 -3.78 -14.88
N PRO A 129 9.55 -4.22 -16.02
CA PRO A 129 8.81 -4.35 -17.29
C PRO A 129 7.65 -5.36 -17.27
N GLY A 130 7.58 -6.21 -16.24
CA GLY A 130 6.47 -7.15 -16.01
C GLY A 130 5.43 -6.68 -14.99
N SER A 131 5.49 -5.43 -14.53
CA SER A 131 4.47 -4.86 -13.63
C SER A 131 3.15 -4.66 -14.38
N VAL A 132 2.04 -4.72 -13.63
CA VAL A 132 0.69 -4.60 -14.18
C VAL A 132 0.01 -3.35 -13.63
N ALA A 133 -0.41 -2.47 -14.54
CA ALA A 133 -1.17 -1.26 -14.23
C ALA A 133 -2.59 -1.61 -13.75
N ILE A 134 -3.04 -0.93 -12.69
CA ILE A 134 -4.37 -1.05 -12.09
C ILE A 134 -5.10 0.29 -11.96
#